data_AF-A0A9Q6VN73-F1
#
_entry.id   AF-A0A9Q6VN73-F1
#
_cell.length_a   1.000
_cell.length_b   1.000
_cell.length_c   1.000
_cell.angle_alpha   90.00
_cell.angle_beta   90.00
_cell.angle_gamma   90.00
#
_symmetry.space_group_name_H-M   'P 1'
#
loop_
_entity.id
_entity.type
_entity.pdbx_description
1 polymer ?
#
loop_
_entity_poly.entity_id
_entity_poly.type
_entity_poly.pdbx_seq_one_letter_code
_entity_poly.pdbx_strand_id
1 'polypeptide(L)'
;MSTPLSQAGQFKALVEWLGKAIRPPEQFTLSYNGEASEFIRFNKGKVRQAGQVQQASLSLKLIHDGRHADVSLTLAGESNVDKHRLAEALQQLRDTLPLLPVDPYLLLNTQPWHSHAEQIQPLPDTARVLEEIRSASRGVDLVGFYASGPISYGYASSEGAFGWHQANSFNFDWSLFHSNGQAVKASYAGADWNSERFARRMQLAREQLGFLDRPLHALAPGEYRAYLAPAALEEVMSMLCWGGFSAQALASKSSPLQKLYAGDAHLSPLVSFDEQVSQSLSPAFSGEGYPRQDLSLVKHGKAEQQLVSSRSAAEYGLEVNGAPEHEAPSALAMAAGTLEQADILKQLGTGLYISNLWYLNYSDQPAARLTGMTRFATFWVENGEIKAPVNTMRFDDSVYSLLGSQLEALTAERELLLSASTYDQRQTASNLLPGALIKKLTLTL
;
A
#
# COMPACT_ATOMS: atom_id res chain seq x y z
N MET A 1 31.26 -26.93 8.69
CA MET A 1 29.87 -26.47 8.46
C MET A 1 29.98 -25.10 7.82
N SER A 2 29.61 -24.97 6.54
CA SER A 2 29.61 -23.67 5.84
C SER A 2 28.56 -22.77 6.47
N THR A 3 28.90 -21.52 6.77
CA THR A 3 27.93 -20.50 7.17
C THR A 3 26.79 -20.45 6.15
N PRO A 4 25.52 -20.52 6.56
CA PRO A 4 24.41 -20.40 5.62
C PRO A 4 24.49 -19.05 4.90
N LEU A 5 24.32 -19.07 3.57
CA LEU A 5 24.28 -17.86 2.75
C LEU A 5 23.11 -16.97 3.22
N SER A 6 23.31 -15.65 3.20
CA SER A 6 22.20 -14.69 3.34
C SER A 6 21.16 -14.89 2.24
N GLN A 7 19.93 -14.40 2.42
CA GLN A 7 18.90 -14.48 1.38
C GLN A 7 19.39 -13.88 0.04
N ALA A 8 20.08 -12.74 0.09
CA ALA A 8 20.72 -12.12 -1.08
C ALA A 8 21.75 -13.06 -1.74
N GLY A 9 22.59 -13.72 -0.94
CA GLY A 9 23.59 -14.67 -1.41
C GLY A 9 22.97 -15.93 -2.02
N GLN A 10 21.87 -16.42 -1.43
CA GLN A 10 21.10 -17.55 -1.97
C GLN A 10 20.47 -17.19 -3.31
N PHE A 11 19.82 -16.03 -3.41
CA PHE A 11 19.25 -15.54 -4.66
C PHE A 11 20.32 -15.40 -5.75
N LYS A 12 21.44 -14.75 -5.45
CA LYS A 12 22.57 -14.61 -6.38
C LYS A 12 23.09 -15.96 -6.87
N ALA A 13 23.24 -16.95 -5.98
CA ALA A 13 23.69 -18.29 -6.36
C ALA A 13 22.70 -19.02 -7.28
N LEU A 14 21.39 -18.79 -7.11
CA LEU A 14 20.34 -19.34 -8.00
C LEU A 14 20.37 -18.65 -9.37
N VAL A 15 20.56 -17.33 -9.42
CA VAL A 15 20.74 -16.56 -10.67
C VAL A 15 21.97 -17.05 -11.43
N GLU A 16 23.12 -17.21 -10.77
CA GLU A 16 24.36 -17.71 -11.39
C GLU A 16 24.23 -19.13 -11.93
N TRP A 17 23.48 -19.99 -11.23
CA TRP A 17 23.19 -21.34 -11.69
C TRP A 17 22.26 -21.31 -12.90
N LEU A 18 21.18 -20.52 -12.85
CA LEU A 18 20.20 -20.40 -13.92
C LEU A 18 20.84 -19.86 -15.20
N GLY A 19 21.68 -18.83 -15.09
CA GLY A 19 22.41 -18.27 -16.24
C GLY A 19 23.28 -19.29 -16.98
N LYS A 20 23.79 -20.32 -16.29
CA LYS A 20 24.52 -21.45 -16.91
C LYS A 20 23.61 -22.52 -17.51
N ALA A 21 22.38 -22.63 -17.01
CA ALA A 21 21.41 -23.64 -17.41
C ALA A 21 20.57 -23.23 -18.63
N ILE A 22 20.47 -21.93 -18.90
CA ILE A 22 19.77 -21.33 -20.03
C ILE A 22 20.56 -21.59 -21.33
N ARG A 23 19.85 -21.92 -22.42
CA ARG A 23 20.43 -22.30 -23.71
C ARG A 23 20.15 -21.20 -24.73
N PRO A 24 21.15 -20.61 -25.40
CA PRO A 24 20.87 -19.63 -26.46
C PRO A 24 19.93 -20.23 -27.55
N PRO A 25 18.91 -19.48 -28.02
CA PRO A 25 18.59 -18.09 -27.72
C PRO A 25 17.44 -17.91 -26.70
N GLU A 26 17.31 -18.81 -25.72
CA GLU A 26 16.43 -18.63 -24.55
C GLU A 26 16.88 -17.41 -23.72
N GLN A 27 15.90 -16.71 -23.15
CA GLN A 27 16.09 -15.63 -22.18
C GLN A 27 15.28 -15.92 -20.92
N PHE A 28 15.66 -15.34 -19.78
CA PHE A 28 14.90 -15.45 -18.54
C PHE A 28 14.75 -14.12 -17.82
N THR A 29 13.71 -14.05 -17.00
CA THR A 29 13.67 -13.17 -15.83
C THR A 29 13.43 -14.03 -14.59
N LEU A 30 14.00 -13.63 -13.46
CA LEU A 30 13.87 -14.33 -12.18
C LEU A 30 13.59 -13.32 -11.08
N SER A 31 12.40 -13.40 -10.49
CA SER A 31 11.99 -12.56 -9.37
C SER A 31 12.04 -13.36 -8.07
N TYR A 32 12.41 -12.71 -6.98
CA TYR A 32 12.45 -13.28 -5.63
C TYR A 32 11.57 -12.46 -4.70
N ASN A 33 10.82 -13.15 -3.85
CA ASN A 33 10.06 -12.57 -2.75
C ASN A 33 10.42 -13.32 -1.47
N GLY A 34 10.64 -12.59 -0.37
CA GLY A 34 10.97 -13.20 0.92
C GLY A 34 10.47 -12.39 2.09
N GLU A 35 10.13 -13.10 3.16
CA GLU A 35 9.72 -12.50 4.43
C GLU A 35 10.34 -13.30 5.58
N ALA A 36 10.90 -12.59 6.54
CA ALA A 36 11.25 -13.14 7.84
C ALA A 36 10.68 -12.20 8.92
N SER A 37 9.48 -12.47 9.41
CA SER A 37 8.78 -11.58 10.34
C SER A 37 8.22 -12.31 11.54
N GLU A 38 8.09 -11.62 12.65
CA GLU A 38 7.24 -12.01 13.76
C GLU A 38 5.80 -11.57 13.48
N PHE A 39 4.84 -12.38 13.92
CA PHE A 39 3.42 -12.10 13.79
C PHE A 39 2.71 -12.42 15.10
N ILE A 40 2.16 -11.38 15.74
CA ILE A 40 1.65 -11.45 17.11
C ILE A 40 0.24 -10.87 17.14
N ARG A 41 -0.72 -11.59 17.69
CA ARG A 41 -2.11 -11.14 17.87
C ARG A 41 -2.41 -10.86 19.31
N PHE A 42 -3.20 -9.82 19.54
CA PHE A 42 -3.59 -9.35 20.86
C PHE A 42 -5.10 -9.51 21.08
N ASN A 43 -5.46 -9.88 22.31
CA ASN A 43 -6.84 -9.84 22.80
C ASN A 43 -6.81 -9.32 24.25
N LYS A 44 -7.66 -8.35 24.58
CA LYS A 44 -7.67 -7.65 25.88
C LYS A 44 -6.30 -7.11 26.28
N GLY A 45 -5.56 -6.55 25.31
CA GLY A 45 -4.22 -6.00 25.53
C GLY A 45 -3.14 -7.04 25.89
N LYS A 46 -3.42 -8.33 25.72
CA LYS A 46 -2.50 -9.43 26.01
C LYS A 46 -2.22 -10.22 24.75
N VAL A 47 -1.01 -10.76 24.64
CA VAL A 47 -0.64 -11.68 23.57
C VAL A 47 -1.55 -12.91 23.63
N ARG A 48 -2.27 -13.16 22.54
CA ARG A 48 -3.17 -14.30 22.34
C ARG A 48 -2.53 -15.38 21.47
N GLN A 49 -1.74 -14.94 20.49
CA GLN A 49 -1.01 -15.79 19.55
C GLN A 49 0.29 -15.09 19.22
N ALA A 50 1.39 -15.84 19.16
CA ALA A 50 2.67 -15.38 18.65
C ALA A 50 3.21 -16.44 17.69
N GLY A 51 3.77 -16.02 16.57
CA GLY A 51 4.36 -16.88 15.57
C GLY A 51 5.45 -16.14 14.80
N GLN A 52 6.18 -16.91 14.01
CA GLN A 52 7.18 -16.40 13.08
C GLN A 52 6.81 -16.87 11.67
N VAL A 53 6.99 -15.99 10.70
CA VAL A 53 6.86 -16.25 9.28
C VAL A 53 8.27 -16.24 8.72
N GLN A 54 8.68 -17.34 8.11
CA GLN A 54 9.89 -17.41 7.31
C GLN A 54 9.54 -18.09 5.99
N GLN A 55 9.61 -17.32 4.91
CA GLN A 55 9.26 -17.79 3.59
C GLN A 55 10.09 -17.11 2.52
N ALA A 56 10.26 -17.82 1.41
CA ALA A 56 10.82 -17.27 0.19
C ALA A 56 10.25 -18.00 -1.03
N SER A 57 10.06 -17.27 -2.12
CA SER A 57 9.60 -17.81 -3.39
C SER A 57 10.37 -17.19 -4.56
N LEU A 58 10.45 -17.95 -5.65
CA LEU A 58 10.91 -17.46 -6.94
C LEU A 58 9.76 -17.49 -7.94
N SER A 59 9.76 -16.52 -8.85
CA SER A 59 9.03 -16.61 -10.12
C SER A 59 10.03 -16.59 -11.26
N LEU A 60 10.11 -17.70 -12.00
CA LEU A 60 10.96 -17.83 -13.18
C LEU A 60 10.09 -17.64 -14.41
N LYS A 61 10.41 -16.65 -15.24
CA LYS A 61 9.85 -16.50 -16.59
C LYS A 61 10.90 -16.95 -17.61
N LEU A 62 10.52 -17.86 -18.50
CA LEU A 62 11.33 -18.26 -19.66
C LEU A 62 10.75 -17.60 -20.92
N ILE A 63 11.62 -17.04 -21.74
CA ILE A 63 11.27 -16.37 -23.00
C ILE A 63 12.06 -16.97 -24.15
N HIS A 64 11.39 -17.25 -25.27
CA HIS A 64 12.04 -17.69 -26.52
C HIS A 64 11.11 -17.43 -27.70
N ASP A 65 11.65 -16.87 -28.79
CA ASP A 65 10.93 -16.63 -30.05
C ASP A 65 9.58 -15.88 -29.87
N GLY A 66 9.60 -14.82 -29.03
CA GLY A 66 8.42 -14.02 -28.72
C GLY A 66 7.34 -14.71 -27.87
N ARG A 67 7.61 -15.92 -27.37
CA ARG A 67 6.76 -16.67 -26.44
C ARG A 67 7.33 -16.55 -25.04
N HIS A 68 6.48 -16.55 -24.04
CA HIS A 68 6.88 -16.55 -22.64
C HIS A 68 5.93 -17.37 -21.78
N ALA A 69 6.47 -17.95 -20.71
CA ALA A 69 5.73 -18.62 -19.66
C ALA A 69 6.46 -18.43 -18.33
N ASP A 70 5.73 -18.40 -17.24
CA ASP A 70 6.29 -18.31 -15.90
C ASP A 70 5.81 -19.43 -14.98
N VAL A 71 6.64 -19.73 -13.99
CA VAL A 71 6.33 -20.68 -12.91
C VAL A 71 6.85 -20.11 -11.60
N SER A 72 6.00 -20.17 -10.57
CA SER A 72 6.36 -19.78 -9.21
C SER A 72 6.63 -21.00 -8.35
N LEU A 73 7.69 -20.95 -7.55
CA LEU A 73 8.09 -22.03 -6.66
C LEU A 73 8.50 -21.50 -5.27
N THR A 74 8.15 -22.24 -4.23
CA THR A 74 8.61 -21.98 -2.86
C THR A 74 10.01 -22.54 -2.64
N LEU A 75 10.88 -21.75 -2.02
CA LEU A 75 12.23 -22.15 -1.66
C LEU A 75 12.25 -22.89 -0.32
N ALA A 76 13.05 -23.94 -0.24
CA ALA A 76 13.34 -24.66 0.99
C ALA A 76 14.44 -23.98 1.82
N GLY A 77 15.22 -23.07 1.22
CA GLY A 77 16.39 -22.45 1.85
C GLY A 77 17.64 -23.35 1.82
N GLU A 78 17.57 -24.47 1.10
CA GLU A 78 18.64 -25.43 0.92
C GLU A 78 19.12 -25.44 -0.53
N SER A 79 20.38 -25.05 -0.75
CA SER A 79 20.90 -24.78 -2.11
C SER A 79 20.69 -25.92 -3.11
N ASN A 80 20.87 -27.18 -2.70
CA ASN A 80 20.71 -28.33 -3.60
C ASN A 80 19.23 -28.59 -3.94
N VAL A 81 18.34 -28.46 -2.97
CA VAL A 81 16.90 -28.63 -3.16
C VAL A 81 16.35 -27.53 -4.05
N ASP A 82 16.73 -26.28 -3.78
CA ASP A 82 16.24 -25.12 -4.53
C ASP A 82 16.74 -25.12 -5.98
N LYS A 83 18.00 -25.51 -6.22
CA LYS A 83 18.52 -25.70 -7.59
C LYS A 83 17.80 -26.83 -8.32
N HIS A 84 17.48 -27.92 -7.63
CA HIS A 84 16.75 -29.03 -8.24
C HIS A 84 15.34 -28.62 -8.65
N ARG A 85 14.60 -27.95 -7.76
CA ARG A 85 13.26 -27.40 -8.06
C ARG A 85 13.31 -26.39 -9.20
N LEU A 86 14.31 -25.52 -9.22
CA LEU A 86 14.49 -24.56 -10.31
C LEU A 86 14.80 -25.24 -11.65
N ALA A 87 15.52 -26.37 -11.64
CA ALA A 87 15.76 -27.18 -12.83
C ALA A 87 14.49 -27.84 -13.37
N GLU A 88 13.66 -28.40 -12.48
CA GLU A 88 12.36 -28.98 -12.84
C GLU A 88 11.43 -27.91 -13.43
N ALA A 89 11.34 -26.75 -12.77
CA ALA A 89 10.62 -25.57 -13.25
C ALA A 89 11.08 -25.14 -14.65
N LEU A 90 12.39 -25.03 -14.87
CA LEU A 90 12.95 -24.68 -16.18
C LEU A 90 12.59 -25.71 -17.26
N GLN A 91 12.62 -27.01 -16.93
CA GLN A 91 12.22 -28.06 -17.87
C GLN A 91 10.72 -27.99 -18.19
N GLN A 92 9.87 -27.79 -17.20
CA GLN A 92 8.43 -27.60 -17.39
C GLN A 92 8.14 -26.41 -18.31
N LEU A 93 8.85 -25.29 -18.13
CA LEU A 93 8.72 -24.12 -19.01
C LEU A 93 9.13 -24.44 -20.43
N ARG A 94 10.25 -25.16 -20.65
CA ARG A 94 10.68 -25.59 -21.99
C ARG A 94 9.67 -26.49 -22.69
N ASP A 95 8.99 -27.36 -21.94
CA ASP A 95 7.96 -28.25 -22.50
C ASP A 95 6.67 -27.47 -22.83
N THR A 96 6.38 -26.42 -22.06
CA THR A 96 5.16 -25.59 -22.21
C THR A 96 5.30 -24.55 -23.31
N LEU A 97 6.47 -23.89 -23.40
CA LEU A 97 6.69 -22.69 -24.22
C LEU A 97 6.33 -22.86 -25.71
N PRO A 98 6.65 -24.01 -26.38
CA PRO A 98 6.28 -24.21 -27.78
C PRO A 98 4.76 -24.25 -28.04
N LEU A 99 3.95 -24.52 -27.01
CA LEU A 99 2.49 -24.64 -27.10
C LEU A 99 1.78 -23.29 -27.04
N LEU A 100 2.46 -22.24 -26.59
CA LEU A 100 1.86 -20.92 -26.35
C LEU A 100 2.03 -20.02 -27.57
N PRO A 101 1.05 -19.19 -27.94
CA PRO A 101 1.22 -18.25 -29.05
C PRO A 101 2.33 -17.23 -28.78
N VAL A 102 2.83 -16.61 -29.85
CA VAL A 102 3.69 -15.41 -29.74
C VAL A 102 2.88 -14.29 -29.10
N ASP A 103 3.45 -13.60 -28.12
CA ASP A 103 2.84 -12.44 -27.47
C ASP A 103 3.29 -11.15 -28.18
N PRO A 104 2.40 -10.46 -28.92
CA PRO A 104 2.77 -9.23 -29.62
C PRO A 104 3.10 -8.07 -28.68
N TYR A 105 2.77 -8.17 -27.40
CA TYR A 105 3.01 -7.12 -26.40
C TYR A 105 4.10 -7.49 -25.38
N LEU A 106 4.88 -8.54 -25.65
CA LEU A 106 6.05 -8.88 -24.86
C LEU A 106 7.16 -7.86 -25.11
N LEU A 107 7.41 -7.00 -24.12
CA LEU A 107 8.50 -6.05 -24.12
C LEU A 107 9.45 -6.35 -22.96
N LEU A 108 10.71 -6.61 -23.29
CA LEU A 108 11.74 -6.90 -22.30
C LEU A 108 12.65 -5.68 -22.10
N ASN A 109 13.09 -5.48 -20.86
CA ASN A 109 14.20 -4.57 -20.61
C ASN A 109 15.53 -5.23 -21.03
N THR A 110 16.15 -4.70 -22.07
CA THR A 110 17.44 -5.17 -22.59
C THR A 110 18.63 -4.43 -21.99
N GLN A 111 18.40 -3.45 -21.11
CA GLN A 111 19.47 -2.68 -20.50
C GLN A 111 19.95 -3.34 -19.21
N PRO A 112 21.26 -3.65 -19.08
CA PRO A 112 21.82 -4.11 -17.81
C PRO A 112 21.78 -2.99 -16.77
N TRP A 113 21.50 -3.36 -15.53
CA TRP A 113 21.57 -2.45 -14.39
C TRP A 113 21.82 -3.25 -13.11
N HIS A 114 22.36 -2.58 -12.10
CA HIS A 114 22.57 -3.16 -10.79
C HIS A 114 22.01 -2.26 -9.70
N SER A 115 21.16 -2.81 -8.83
CA SER A 115 20.65 -2.14 -7.64
C SER A 115 20.77 -3.06 -6.43
N HIS A 116 21.29 -2.52 -5.34
CA HIS A 116 21.39 -3.24 -4.07
C HIS A 116 21.06 -2.27 -2.94
N ALA A 117 19.92 -2.50 -2.30
CA ALA A 117 19.45 -1.76 -1.13
C ALA A 117 19.15 -2.75 -0.02
N GLU A 118 19.80 -2.57 1.12
CA GLU A 118 19.56 -3.39 2.32
C GLU A 118 19.49 -2.46 3.53
N GLN A 119 18.35 -2.48 4.23
CA GLN A 119 18.22 -1.72 5.45
C GLN A 119 18.97 -2.41 6.59
N ILE A 120 20.09 -1.82 7.00
CA ILE A 120 20.98 -2.37 8.04
C ILE A 120 20.39 -2.16 9.44
N GLN A 121 19.62 -1.08 9.63
CA GLN A 121 19.10 -0.72 10.95
C GLN A 121 18.08 -1.78 11.41
N PRO A 122 18.32 -2.43 12.56
CA PRO A 122 17.41 -3.43 13.07
C PRO A 122 16.11 -2.77 13.54
N LEU A 123 15.02 -3.52 13.40
CA LEU A 123 13.74 -3.17 14.01
C LEU A 123 13.86 -3.18 15.54
N PRO A 124 12.95 -2.50 16.25
CA PRO A 124 12.96 -2.52 17.72
C PRO A 124 12.91 -3.95 18.26
N ASP A 125 13.52 -4.16 19.42
CA ASP A 125 13.34 -5.40 20.17
C ASP A 125 11.85 -5.63 20.45
N THR A 126 11.32 -6.74 19.95
CA THR A 126 9.91 -7.08 20.08
C THR A 126 9.50 -7.20 21.54
N ALA A 127 10.35 -7.71 22.43
CA ALA A 127 10.01 -7.78 23.85
C ALA A 127 9.73 -6.39 24.45
N ARG A 128 10.54 -5.38 24.06
CA ARG A 128 10.30 -3.98 24.43
C ARG A 128 8.98 -3.46 23.84
N VAL A 129 8.72 -3.70 22.56
CA VAL A 129 7.48 -3.25 21.90
C VAL A 129 6.24 -3.85 22.57
N LEU A 130 6.26 -5.14 22.87
CA LEU A 130 5.18 -5.84 23.56
C LEU A 130 4.93 -5.28 24.95
N GLU A 131 5.98 -4.89 25.68
CA GLU A 131 5.83 -4.25 26.99
C GLU A 131 5.20 -2.86 26.87
N GLU A 132 5.61 -2.06 25.89
CA GLU A 132 5.02 -0.75 25.62
C GLU A 132 3.53 -0.88 25.26
N ILE A 133 3.17 -1.84 24.38
CA ILE A 133 1.77 -2.13 24.03
C ILE A 133 0.97 -2.56 25.27
N ARG A 134 1.50 -3.51 26.05
CA ARG A 134 0.85 -4.02 27.27
C ARG A 134 0.63 -2.93 28.32
N SER A 135 1.61 -2.04 28.47
CA SER A 135 1.51 -0.89 29.37
C SER A 135 0.45 0.09 28.88
N ALA A 136 0.50 0.44 27.59
CA ALA A 136 -0.43 1.37 26.95
C ALA A 136 -1.86 0.82 26.84
N SER A 137 -2.07 -0.49 26.94
CA SER A 137 -3.40 -1.12 26.88
C SER A 137 -4.10 -1.25 28.24
N ARG A 138 -3.49 -0.82 29.36
CA ARG A 138 -4.11 -0.95 30.69
C ARG A 138 -5.43 -0.20 30.78
N GLY A 139 -6.50 -0.87 31.20
CA GLY A 139 -7.82 -0.26 31.37
C GLY A 139 -8.63 -0.03 30.09
N VAL A 140 -8.20 -0.59 28.95
CA VAL A 140 -8.99 -0.60 27.70
C VAL A 140 -9.04 -2.01 27.11
N ASP A 141 -10.10 -2.30 26.36
CA ASP A 141 -10.21 -3.56 25.62
C ASP A 141 -9.52 -3.44 24.26
N LEU A 142 -8.23 -3.75 24.22
CA LEU A 142 -7.42 -3.70 22.99
C LEU A 142 -7.42 -5.05 22.27
N VAL A 143 -7.78 -5.04 20.99
CA VAL A 143 -7.62 -6.17 20.06
C VAL A 143 -6.82 -5.69 18.85
N GLY A 144 -5.86 -6.47 18.38
CA GLY A 144 -5.02 -6.05 17.25
C GLY A 144 -4.00 -7.09 16.85
N PHE A 145 -3.10 -6.71 15.94
CA PHE A 145 -1.94 -7.50 15.60
C PHE A 145 -0.69 -6.62 15.43
N TYR A 146 0.47 -7.22 15.68
CA TYR A 146 1.79 -6.66 15.44
C TYR A 146 2.53 -7.60 14.50
N ALA A 147 3.03 -7.08 13.38
CA ALA A 147 3.91 -7.79 12.48
C ALA A 147 5.21 -7.00 12.31
N SER A 148 6.36 -7.64 12.37
CA SER A 148 7.67 -6.95 12.36
C SER A 148 8.77 -7.85 11.81
N GLY A 149 9.55 -7.32 10.87
CA GLY A 149 10.65 -8.05 10.25
C GLY A 149 11.01 -7.54 8.85
N PRO A 150 12.13 -8.03 8.29
CA PRO A 150 12.51 -7.78 6.90
C PRO A 150 11.55 -8.41 5.88
N ILE A 151 11.35 -7.68 4.79
CA ILE A 151 10.72 -8.11 3.54
C ILE A 151 11.75 -7.87 2.42
N SER A 152 11.98 -8.88 1.60
CA SER A 152 13.04 -8.92 0.59
C SER A 152 12.45 -9.13 -0.81
N TYR A 153 12.98 -8.38 -1.77
CA TYR A 153 12.66 -8.51 -3.19
C TYR A 153 13.96 -8.65 -3.99
N GLY A 154 13.95 -9.55 -4.96
CA GLY A 154 15.05 -9.71 -5.91
C GLY A 154 14.55 -9.73 -7.34
N TYR A 155 15.40 -9.31 -8.27
CA TYR A 155 15.15 -9.40 -9.70
C TYR A 155 16.45 -9.72 -10.44
N ALA A 156 16.40 -10.55 -11.46
CA ALA A 156 17.50 -10.76 -12.40
C ALA A 156 17.00 -11.10 -13.81
N SER A 157 17.80 -10.81 -14.84
CA SER A 157 17.49 -11.21 -16.22
C SER A 157 18.72 -11.72 -17.00
N SER A 158 18.46 -12.37 -18.13
CA SER A 158 19.50 -12.75 -19.11
C SER A 158 20.37 -11.59 -19.59
N GLU A 159 19.80 -10.39 -19.63
CA GLU A 159 20.43 -9.17 -20.14
C GLU A 159 21.35 -8.49 -19.11
N GLY A 160 21.52 -9.11 -17.93
CA GLY A 160 22.44 -8.65 -16.89
C GLY A 160 21.84 -7.66 -15.90
N ALA A 161 20.52 -7.46 -15.90
CA ALA A 161 19.83 -6.77 -14.82
C ALA A 161 19.95 -7.57 -13.51
N PHE A 162 20.25 -6.91 -12.39
CA PHE A 162 20.27 -7.51 -11.07
C PHE A 162 19.85 -6.51 -9.99
N GLY A 163 18.78 -6.82 -9.27
CA GLY A 163 18.23 -6.03 -8.17
C GLY A 163 18.12 -6.84 -6.89
N TRP A 164 18.53 -6.27 -5.77
CA TRP A 164 18.21 -6.75 -4.42
C TRP A 164 17.70 -5.59 -3.58
N HIS A 165 16.57 -5.78 -2.92
CA HIS A 165 15.96 -4.81 -2.01
C HIS A 165 15.51 -5.52 -0.74
N GLN A 166 15.90 -4.99 0.42
CA GLN A 166 15.38 -5.42 1.72
C GLN A 166 14.88 -4.21 2.50
N ALA A 167 13.61 -4.23 2.88
CA ALA A 167 12.98 -3.23 3.72
C ALA A 167 12.66 -3.85 5.09
N ASN A 168 13.02 -3.15 6.17
CA ASN A 168 12.65 -3.57 7.52
C ASN A 168 11.52 -2.67 8.01
N SER A 169 10.37 -3.26 8.31
CA SER A 169 9.23 -2.50 8.83
C SER A 169 8.46 -3.28 9.89
N PHE A 170 7.69 -2.53 10.69
CA PHE A 170 6.65 -3.08 11.55
C PHE A 170 5.28 -2.48 11.21
N ASN A 171 4.23 -3.22 11.52
CA ASN A 171 2.83 -2.78 11.50
C ASN A 171 2.18 -3.18 12.82
N PHE A 172 1.70 -2.21 13.59
CA PHE A 172 0.77 -2.41 14.69
C PHE A 172 -0.59 -1.83 14.28
N ASP A 173 -1.60 -2.68 14.09
CA ASP A 173 -2.99 -2.26 13.83
C ASP A 173 -3.87 -2.77 14.97
N TRP A 174 -4.65 -1.88 15.57
CA TRP A 174 -5.47 -2.22 16.73
C TRP A 174 -6.80 -1.47 16.74
N SER A 175 -7.72 -2.03 17.50
CA SER A 175 -8.98 -1.42 17.88
C SER A 175 -9.09 -1.39 19.41
N LEU A 176 -9.59 -0.28 19.93
CA LEU A 176 -10.05 -0.17 21.31
C LEU A 176 -11.56 -0.33 21.32
N PHE A 177 -12.05 -1.37 21.99
CA PHE A 177 -13.48 -1.64 22.11
C PHE A 177 -14.08 -0.93 23.32
N HIS A 178 -15.23 -0.31 23.10
CA HIS A 178 -16.08 0.22 24.14
C HIS A 178 -17.06 -0.86 24.61
N SER A 179 -17.57 -0.71 25.84
CA SER A 179 -18.49 -1.67 26.46
C SER A 179 -19.82 -1.82 25.70
N ASN A 180 -20.21 -0.80 24.92
CA ASN A 180 -21.40 -0.82 24.06
C ASN A 180 -21.18 -1.54 22.70
N GLY A 181 -20.00 -2.13 22.48
CA GLY A 181 -19.65 -2.87 21.25
C GLY A 181 -19.11 -2.00 20.10
N GLN A 182 -19.08 -0.68 20.24
CA GLN A 182 -18.39 0.21 19.30
C GLN A 182 -16.88 0.18 19.51
N ALA A 183 -16.10 0.66 18.53
CA ALA A 183 -14.65 0.70 18.64
C ALA A 183 -14.05 1.91 17.92
N VAL A 184 -12.87 2.32 18.41
CA VAL A 184 -11.94 3.22 17.71
C VAL A 184 -10.85 2.35 17.10
N LYS A 185 -10.51 2.58 15.82
CA LYS A 185 -9.41 1.91 15.14
C LYS A 185 -8.23 2.86 14.99
N ALA A 186 -7.03 2.34 15.21
CA ALA A 186 -5.80 3.08 14.99
C ALA A 186 -4.70 2.13 14.49
N SER A 187 -3.71 2.71 13.84
CA SER A 187 -2.53 2.00 13.36
C SER A 187 -1.26 2.80 13.66
N TYR A 188 -0.15 2.08 13.76
CA TYR A 188 1.18 2.62 13.89
C TYR A 188 2.15 1.70 13.19
N ALA A 189 2.80 2.21 12.15
CA ALA A 189 3.69 1.44 11.30
C ALA A 189 4.91 2.28 10.93
N GLY A 190 6.00 1.63 10.57
CA GLY A 190 7.23 2.31 10.16
C GLY A 190 8.46 1.41 10.21
N ALA A 191 9.61 2.04 9.96
CA ALA A 191 10.92 1.42 10.08
C ALA A 191 11.58 1.66 11.46
N ASP A 192 11.12 2.68 12.20
CA ASP A 192 11.65 3.08 13.51
C ASP A 192 10.52 3.26 14.52
N TRP A 193 10.63 2.55 15.64
CA TRP A 193 9.63 2.61 16.71
C TRP A 193 9.96 3.75 17.68
N ASN A 194 9.10 4.76 17.67
CA ASN A 194 9.20 5.91 18.53
C ASN A 194 8.12 5.86 19.61
N SER A 195 8.54 5.63 20.86
CA SER A 195 7.65 5.47 22.01
C SER A 195 6.74 6.68 22.24
N GLU A 196 7.21 7.90 21.98
CA GLU A 196 6.39 9.12 22.13
C GLU A 196 5.29 9.22 21.07
N ARG A 197 5.61 8.90 19.80
CA ARG A 197 4.62 8.84 18.71
C ARG A 197 3.59 7.76 18.99
N PHE A 198 4.02 6.58 19.44
CA PHE A 198 3.12 5.52 19.84
C PHE A 198 2.21 5.95 21.00
N ALA A 199 2.77 6.55 22.06
CA ALA A 199 2.00 7.03 23.20
C ALA A 199 0.96 8.09 22.81
N ARG A 200 1.32 9.05 21.92
CA ARG A 200 0.38 10.04 21.40
C ARG A 200 -0.77 9.39 20.62
N ARG A 201 -0.50 8.39 19.78
CA ARG A 201 -1.55 7.65 19.05
C ARG A 201 -2.47 6.89 19.99
N MET A 202 -1.92 6.20 20.99
CA MET A 202 -2.71 5.50 22.01
C MET A 202 -3.56 6.46 22.84
N GLN A 203 -3.03 7.63 23.19
CA GLN A 203 -3.76 8.66 23.92
C GLN A 203 -4.93 9.22 23.10
N LEU A 204 -4.70 9.56 21.83
CA LEU A 204 -5.76 10.00 20.93
C LEU A 204 -6.87 8.94 20.78
N ALA A 205 -6.50 7.67 20.60
CA ALA A 205 -7.47 6.58 20.50
C ALA A 205 -8.30 6.43 21.79
N ARG A 206 -7.71 6.66 22.97
CA ARG A 206 -8.41 6.65 24.27
C ARG A 206 -9.36 7.83 24.43
N GLU A 207 -8.94 9.03 24.03
CA GLU A 207 -9.79 10.22 24.04
C GLU A 207 -11.00 10.02 23.14
N GLN A 208 -10.78 9.52 21.93
CA GLN A 208 -11.84 9.12 21.00
C GLN A 208 -12.77 8.06 21.59
N LEU A 209 -12.22 7.06 22.27
CA LEU A 209 -13.00 6.00 22.93
C LEU A 209 -13.94 6.59 23.99
N GLY A 210 -13.48 7.55 24.78
CA GLY A 210 -14.28 8.21 25.83
C GLY A 210 -15.46 9.02 25.29
N PHE A 211 -15.45 9.43 24.02
CA PHE A 211 -16.63 10.04 23.40
C PHE A 211 -17.72 9.01 23.06
N LEU A 212 -17.40 7.72 22.96
CA LEU A 212 -18.37 6.66 22.65
C LEU A 212 -19.35 6.36 23.80
N ASP A 213 -19.09 6.88 25.00
CA ASP A 213 -20.02 6.86 26.14
C ASP A 213 -21.22 7.80 25.97
N ARG A 214 -21.10 8.79 25.07
CA ARG A 214 -22.13 9.82 24.91
C ARG A 214 -23.31 9.28 24.10
N PRO A 215 -24.53 9.84 24.30
CA PRO A 215 -25.68 9.50 23.48
C PRO A 215 -25.38 9.68 21.99
N LEU A 216 -25.80 8.69 21.19
CA LEU A 216 -25.64 8.74 19.74
C LEU A 216 -26.39 9.94 19.16
N HIS A 217 -25.73 10.68 18.29
CA HIS A 217 -26.37 11.68 17.45
C HIS A 217 -26.82 11.01 16.14
N ALA A 218 -28.13 10.84 16.00
CA ALA A 218 -28.72 10.26 14.80
C ALA A 218 -28.66 11.28 13.65
N LEU A 219 -28.01 10.89 12.56
CA LEU A 219 -27.97 11.67 11.32
C LEU A 219 -29.10 11.24 10.39
N ALA A 220 -29.62 12.19 9.63
CA ALA A 220 -30.46 11.89 8.47
C ALA A 220 -29.57 11.75 7.23
N PRO A 221 -30.03 11.08 6.16
CA PRO A 221 -29.41 11.22 4.85
C PRO A 221 -29.35 12.69 4.44
N GLY A 222 -28.24 13.10 3.83
CA GLY A 222 -28.02 14.50 3.49
C GLY A 222 -26.55 14.85 3.28
N GLU A 223 -26.30 16.15 3.18
CA GLU A 223 -25.00 16.70 2.88
C GLU A 223 -24.40 17.32 4.14
N TYR A 224 -23.19 16.87 4.49
CA TYR A 224 -22.54 17.29 5.73
C TYR A 224 -21.14 17.77 5.46
N ARG A 225 -20.76 18.89 6.09
CA ARG A 225 -19.34 19.27 6.18
C ARG A 225 -18.59 18.21 6.95
N ALA A 226 -17.39 17.84 6.50
CA ALA A 226 -16.65 16.76 7.13
C ALA A 226 -15.14 16.99 7.09
N TYR A 227 -14.46 16.42 8.09
CA TYR A 227 -13.03 16.19 8.08
C TYR A 227 -12.78 14.69 7.94
N LEU A 228 -12.02 14.31 6.93
CA LEU A 228 -11.48 12.96 6.74
C LEU A 228 -10.09 12.92 7.37
N ALA A 229 -9.91 12.12 8.42
CA ALA A 229 -8.58 11.83 8.95
C ALA A 229 -7.74 11.09 7.90
N PRO A 230 -6.38 11.08 8.01
CA PRO A 230 -5.53 10.38 7.05
C PRO A 230 -5.95 8.92 6.78
N ALA A 231 -6.36 8.18 7.82
CA ALA A 231 -6.83 6.80 7.68
C ALA A 231 -8.20 6.68 6.96
N ALA A 232 -9.05 7.70 7.02
CA ALA A 232 -10.28 7.76 6.22
C ALA A 232 -9.98 8.11 4.76
N LEU A 233 -9.05 9.04 4.53
CA LEU A 233 -8.62 9.42 3.19
C LEU A 233 -7.89 8.28 2.48
N GLU A 234 -7.16 7.45 3.22
CA GLU A 234 -6.45 6.28 2.69
C GLU A 234 -7.38 5.31 1.96
N GLU A 235 -8.57 5.03 2.49
CA GLU A 235 -9.54 4.16 1.81
C GLU A 235 -9.98 4.73 0.45
N VAL A 236 -10.14 6.06 0.35
CA VAL A 236 -10.46 6.74 -0.91
C VAL A 236 -9.28 6.66 -1.88
N MET A 237 -8.06 6.88 -1.39
CA MET A 237 -6.84 6.84 -2.21
C MET A 237 -6.51 5.42 -2.68
N SER A 238 -6.69 4.42 -1.82
CA SER A 238 -6.46 3.01 -2.14
C SER A 238 -7.45 2.51 -3.21
N MET A 239 -8.70 2.97 -3.18
CA MET A 239 -9.61 2.76 -4.32
C MET A 239 -9.07 3.44 -5.58
N LEU A 240 -8.68 4.71 -5.50
CA LEU A 240 -8.18 5.48 -6.65
C LEU A 240 -6.95 4.85 -7.32
N CYS A 241 -6.07 4.22 -6.54
CA CYS A 241 -4.92 3.48 -7.03
C CYS A 241 -5.31 2.29 -7.92
N TRP A 242 -6.55 1.79 -7.84
CA TRP A 242 -7.06 0.74 -8.71
C TRP A 242 -7.40 1.32 -10.09
N GLY A 243 -6.40 1.40 -10.95
CA GLY A 243 -6.53 1.84 -12.34
C GLY A 243 -6.59 3.36 -12.53
N GLY A 244 -6.62 4.18 -11.46
CA GLY A 244 -6.68 5.64 -11.60
C GLY A 244 -5.51 6.21 -12.40
N PHE A 245 -4.30 5.76 -12.10
CA PHE A 245 -3.08 6.26 -12.74
C PHE A 245 -2.54 5.32 -13.83
N SER A 246 -3.27 4.25 -14.16
CA SER A 246 -2.84 3.22 -15.10
C SER A 246 -2.98 3.68 -16.54
N ALA A 247 -1.90 3.56 -17.32
CA ALA A 247 -1.92 3.78 -18.75
C ALA A 247 -2.88 2.84 -19.48
N GLN A 248 -2.95 1.57 -19.09
CA GLN A 248 -3.91 0.60 -19.63
C GLN A 248 -5.35 1.03 -19.36
N ALA A 249 -5.66 1.42 -18.13
CA ALA A 249 -7.00 1.84 -17.75
C ALA A 249 -7.42 3.14 -18.48
N LEU A 250 -6.48 4.05 -18.69
CA LEU A 250 -6.70 5.29 -19.45
C LEU A 250 -6.87 5.05 -20.95
N ALA A 251 -6.10 4.12 -21.53
CA ALA A 251 -6.24 3.73 -22.93
C ALA A 251 -7.59 3.03 -23.18
N SER A 252 -8.00 2.13 -22.28
CA SER A 252 -9.26 1.38 -22.34
C SER A 252 -10.49 2.13 -21.84
N LYS A 253 -10.35 3.39 -21.39
CA LYS A 253 -11.44 4.22 -20.83
C LYS A 253 -12.11 3.64 -19.58
N SER A 254 -11.40 2.79 -18.85
CA SER A 254 -11.83 2.22 -17.59
C SER A 254 -11.27 2.94 -16.36
N SER A 255 -10.31 3.84 -16.51
CA SER A 255 -9.74 4.59 -15.38
C SER A 255 -10.81 5.42 -14.65
N PRO A 256 -10.86 5.39 -13.30
CA PRO A 256 -11.68 6.32 -12.54
C PRO A 256 -11.24 7.78 -12.71
N LEU A 257 -10.00 8.04 -13.10
CA LEU A 257 -9.49 9.38 -13.39
C LEU A 257 -9.62 9.77 -14.87
N GLN A 258 -10.38 9.02 -15.68
CA GLN A 258 -10.49 9.26 -17.11
C GLN A 258 -10.84 10.71 -17.47
N LYS A 259 -11.75 11.35 -16.73
CA LYS A 259 -12.14 12.75 -16.96
C LYS A 259 -11.04 13.75 -16.61
N LEU A 260 -10.17 13.41 -15.65
CA LEU A 260 -9.03 14.26 -15.27
C LEU A 260 -8.01 14.31 -16.40
N TYR A 261 -7.61 13.14 -16.90
CA TYR A 261 -6.63 13.01 -17.98
C TYR A 261 -7.18 13.47 -19.34
N ALA A 262 -8.50 13.45 -19.54
CA ALA A 262 -9.15 14.04 -20.72
C ALA A 262 -9.28 15.57 -20.64
N GLY A 263 -9.11 16.17 -19.45
CA GLY A 263 -9.33 17.60 -19.22
C GLY A 263 -10.79 18.00 -19.02
N ASP A 264 -11.71 17.03 -18.89
CA ASP A 264 -13.15 17.25 -18.67
C ASP A 264 -13.48 17.53 -17.20
N ALA A 265 -12.56 17.23 -16.29
CA ALA A 265 -12.68 17.47 -14.87
C ALA A 265 -11.33 17.87 -14.26
N HIS A 266 -11.38 18.53 -13.10
CA HIS A 266 -10.20 18.94 -12.34
C HIS A 266 -10.35 18.55 -10.88
N LEU A 267 -9.22 18.32 -10.22
CA LEU A 267 -9.14 18.31 -8.77
C LEU A 267 -8.77 19.71 -8.25
N SER A 268 -8.79 19.89 -6.94
CA SER A 268 -8.45 21.18 -6.34
C SER A 268 -6.96 21.50 -6.57
N PRO A 269 -6.57 22.77 -6.74
CA PRO A 269 -5.15 23.17 -6.81
C PRO A 269 -4.31 22.77 -5.59
N LEU A 270 -4.96 22.45 -4.47
CA LEU A 270 -4.32 21.91 -3.27
C LEU A 270 -3.84 20.46 -3.43
N VAL A 271 -4.36 19.74 -4.43
CA VAL A 271 -4.07 18.32 -4.63
C VAL A 271 -2.86 18.16 -5.53
N SER A 272 -1.84 17.46 -5.03
CA SER A 272 -0.79 16.87 -5.86
C SER A 272 -0.50 15.47 -5.34
N PHE A 273 -0.30 14.54 -6.27
CA PHE A 273 0.01 13.14 -6.00
C PHE A 273 1.29 12.78 -6.73
N ASP A 274 2.21 12.16 -6.01
CA ASP A 274 3.43 11.60 -6.58
C ASP A 274 3.48 10.10 -6.25
N GLU A 275 3.94 9.27 -7.19
CA GLU A 275 4.52 7.97 -6.84
C GLU A 275 5.94 8.26 -6.39
N GLN A 276 6.20 8.17 -5.08
CA GLN A 276 7.46 8.55 -4.45
C GLN A 276 8.21 7.29 -4.01
N VAL A 277 8.82 6.59 -4.97
CA VAL A 277 9.61 5.38 -4.71
C VAL A 277 10.85 5.72 -3.88
N SER A 278 11.45 6.88 -4.12
CA SER A 278 12.60 7.36 -3.36
C SER A 278 12.25 7.48 -1.87
N GLN A 279 13.12 6.96 -1.01
CA GLN A 279 12.94 6.96 0.46
C GLN A 279 11.72 6.18 0.97
N SER A 280 10.97 5.49 0.10
CA SER A 280 9.91 4.57 0.50
C SER A 280 10.48 3.20 0.89
N LEU A 281 9.59 2.33 1.39
CA LEU A 281 9.93 0.92 1.62
C LEU A 281 9.87 0.09 0.33
N SER A 282 9.34 0.63 -0.76
CA SER A 282 9.16 -0.09 -2.01
C SER A 282 10.48 -0.20 -2.80
N PRO A 283 10.69 -1.29 -3.56
CA PRO A 283 11.89 -1.43 -4.37
C PRO A 283 12.01 -0.34 -5.43
N ALA A 284 13.24 0.13 -5.67
CA ALA A 284 13.60 1.04 -6.75
C ALA A 284 13.68 0.36 -8.14
N PHE A 285 13.08 -0.81 -8.29
CA PHE A 285 12.95 -1.56 -9.54
C PHE A 285 11.61 -2.30 -9.56
N SER A 286 11.07 -2.53 -10.75
CA SER A 286 9.79 -3.25 -10.93
C SER A 286 9.99 -4.75 -11.03
N GLY A 287 8.90 -5.52 -10.83
CA GLY A 287 8.89 -6.96 -11.09
C GLY A 287 9.10 -7.35 -12.56
N GLU A 288 9.03 -6.38 -13.47
CA GLU A 288 9.33 -6.53 -14.91
C GLU A 288 10.78 -6.15 -15.24
N GLY A 289 11.57 -5.73 -14.24
CA GLY A 289 12.99 -5.47 -14.41
C GLY A 289 13.36 -4.08 -14.86
N TYR A 290 12.51 -3.09 -14.64
CA TYR A 290 12.81 -1.69 -14.96
C TYR A 290 13.18 -0.94 -13.67
N PRO A 291 14.29 -0.19 -13.64
CA PRO A 291 14.55 0.78 -12.57
C PRO A 291 13.40 1.78 -12.48
N ARG A 292 13.07 2.19 -11.26
CA ARG A 292 11.95 3.08 -10.96
C ARG A 292 12.48 4.42 -10.46
N GLN A 293 11.72 5.47 -10.75
CA GLN A 293 11.97 6.83 -10.27
C GLN A 293 10.67 7.42 -9.77
N ASP A 294 10.76 8.55 -9.08
CA ASP A 294 9.59 9.28 -8.64
C ASP A 294 8.83 9.85 -9.84
N LEU A 295 7.50 9.82 -9.80
CA LEU A 295 6.63 10.30 -10.87
C LEU A 295 5.58 11.23 -10.29
N SER A 296 5.37 12.38 -10.93
CA SER A 296 4.26 13.28 -10.57
C SER A 296 3.01 12.87 -11.33
N LEU A 297 2.05 12.28 -10.63
CA LEU A 297 0.83 11.74 -11.22
C LEU A 297 -0.23 12.83 -11.39
N VAL A 298 -0.34 13.70 -10.38
CA VAL A 298 -1.20 14.88 -10.40
C VAL A 298 -0.45 16.06 -9.80
N LYS A 299 -0.47 17.21 -10.48
CA LYS A 299 0.13 18.45 -9.98
C LYS A 299 -0.89 19.57 -9.95
N HIS A 300 -1.06 20.18 -8.79
CA HIS A 300 -2.00 21.28 -8.57
C HIS A 300 -3.39 21.04 -9.19
N GLY A 301 -3.92 19.84 -8.95
CA GLY A 301 -5.24 19.40 -9.39
C GLY A 301 -5.36 18.99 -10.86
N LYS A 302 -4.24 18.93 -11.60
CA LYS A 302 -4.19 18.54 -13.02
C LYS A 302 -3.43 17.23 -13.20
N ALA A 303 -3.87 16.41 -14.15
CA ALA A 303 -3.14 15.22 -14.54
C ALA A 303 -1.78 15.60 -15.15
N GLU A 304 -0.74 14.82 -14.82
CA GLU A 304 0.62 15.00 -15.33
C GLU A 304 1.10 13.70 -15.98
N GLN A 305 1.68 12.79 -15.19
CA GLN A 305 2.19 11.50 -15.67
C GLN A 305 1.21 10.36 -15.35
N GLN A 306 1.43 9.21 -15.97
CA GLN A 306 0.72 7.96 -15.73
C GLN A 306 1.73 6.84 -15.46
N LEU A 307 1.29 5.77 -14.82
CA LEU A 307 2.07 4.56 -14.60
C LEU A 307 2.01 3.69 -15.85
N VAL A 308 3.17 3.34 -16.40
CA VAL A 308 3.30 2.62 -17.68
C VAL A 308 4.14 1.36 -17.49
N SER A 309 3.49 0.21 -17.55
CA SER A 309 4.12 -1.11 -17.58
C SER A 309 4.75 -1.39 -18.95
N SER A 310 5.61 -2.40 -19.02
CA SER A 310 6.20 -2.86 -20.28
C SER A 310 5.15 -3.30 -21.31
N ARG A 311 4.08 -3.95 -20.84
CA ARG A 311 2.98 -4.40 -21.70
C ARG A 311 2.20 -3.21 -22.28
N SER A 312 1.80 -2.25 -21.46
CA SER A 312 1.09 -1.05 -21.93
C SER A 312 1.95 -0.19 -22.86
N ALA A 313 3.26 -0.12 -22.60
CA ALA A 313 4.18 0.55 -23.50
C ALA A 313 4.17 -0.09 -24.90
N ALA A 314 4.24 -1.41 -24.98
CA ALA A 314 4.17 -2.12 -26.25
C ALA A 314 2.81 -2.00 -26.94
N GLU A 315 1.72 -2.11 -26.19
CA GLU A 315 0.36 -2.08 -26.73
C GLU A 315 -0.07 -0.70 -27.22
N TYR A 316 0.29 0.35 -26.48
CA TYR A 316 -0.19 1.71 -26.72
C TYR A 316 0.88 2.68 -27.24
N GLY A 317 2.10 2.21 -27.50
CA GLY A 317 3.20 3.02 -28.02
C GLY A 317 3.69 4.08 -27.01
N LEU A 318 3.77 3.71 -25.73
CA LEU A 318 4.20 4.58 -24.64
C LEU A 318 5.62 4.23 -24.17
N GLU A 319 6.22 5.09 -23.35
CA GLU A 319 7.51 4.83 -22.72
C GLU A 319 7.34 4.13 -21.36
N VAL A 320 8.08 3.04 -21.14
CA VAL A 320 8.07 2.31 -19.85
C VAL A 320 8.70 3.18 -18.76
N ASN A 321 8.04 3.30 -17.61
CA ASN A 321 8.57 4.01 -16.44
C ASN A 321 8.76 3.14 -15.20
N GLY A 322 8.71 1.81 -15.38
CA GLY A 322 8.89 0.84 -14.31
C GLY A 322 7.68 0.72 -13.38
N ALA A 323 6.49 1.06 -13.86
CA ALA A 323 5.27 0.70 -13.15
C ALA A 323 5.17 -0.83 -13.00
N PRO A 324 4.55 -1.33 -11.91
CA PRO A 324 4.19 -2.74 -11.81
C PRO A 324 3.14 -3.10 -12.87
N GLU A 325 2.91 -4.39 -13.09
CA GLU A 325 1.95 -4.91 -14.10
C GLU A 325 0.54 -4.31 -13.96
N HIS A 326 0.06 -4.12 -12.73
CA HIS A 326 -1.25 -3.51 -12.46
C HIS A 326 -1.26 -1.98 -12.56
N GLU A 327 -0.11 -1.36 -12.83
CA GLU A 327 0.07 0.10 -12.96
C GLU A 327 -0.55 0.90 -11.82
N ALA A 328 -0.43 0.35 -10.61
CA ALA A 328 -0.85 0.98 -9.37
C ALA A 328 0.36 1.57 -8.62
N PRO A 329 0.21 2.73 -7.96
CA PRO A 329 1.22 3.28 -7.06
C PRO A 329 1.61 2.28 -5.96
N SER A 330 2.89 2.24 -5.62
CA SER A 330 3.42 1.45 -4.49
C SER A 330 3.87 2.35 -3.34
N ALA A 331 4.01 3.65 -3.58
CA ALA A 331 4.45 4.63 -2.60
C ALA A 331 3.80 5.98 -2.88
N LEU A 332 2.46 6.02 -2.80
CA LEU A 332 1.71 7.23 -3.12
C LEU A 332 1.96 8.30 -2.04
N ALA A 333 2.34 9.49 -2.46
CA ALA A 333 2.49 10.65 -1.59
C ALA A 333 1.54 11.75 -2.04
N MET A 334 0.68 12.21 -1.13
CA MET A 334 -0.11 13.41 -1.32
C MET A 334 0.62 14.61 -0.69
N ALA A 335 0.58 15.75 -1.38
CA ALA A 335 1.14 16.99 -0.85
C ALA A 335 0.44 17.42 0.45
N ALA A 336 1.21 18.01 1.36
CA ALA A 336 0.68 18.62 2.58
C ALA A 336 -0.06 19.93 2.26
N GLY A 337 -1.01 20.29 3.11
CA GLY A 337 -1.61 21.62 3.12
C GLY A 337 -1.01 22.50 4.21
N THR A 338 -1.87 23.33 4.80
CA THR A 338 -1.48 24.35 5.80
C THR A 338 -2.37 24.33 7.05
N LEU A 339 -3.34 23.41 7.14
CA LEU A 339 -4.18 23.27 8.32
C LEU A 339 -3.42 22.48 9.39
N GLU A 340 -3.07 23.13 10.49
CA GLU A 340 -2.40 22.46 11.61
C GLU A 340 -3.33 21.44 12.29
N GLN A 341 -2.79 20.32 12.77
CA GLN A 341 -3.57 19.28 13.42
C GLN A 341 -4.38 19.79 14.62
N ALA A 342 -3.84 20.76 15.37
CA ALA A 342 -4.50 21.37 16.52
C ALA A 342 -5.73 22.21 16.13
N ASP A 343 -5.81 22.70 14.90
CA ASP A 343 -6.88 23.59 14.43
C ASP A 343 -8.00 22.85 13.68
N ILE A 344 -7.89 21.53 13.48
CA ILE A 344 -8.86 20.73 12.70
C ILE A 344 -10.29 20.95 13.19
N LEU A 345 -10.55 20.77 14.49
CA LEU A 345 -11.91 20.86 15.01
C LEU A 345 -12.44 22.29 14.91
N LYS A 346 -11.62 23.27 15.28
CA LYS A 346 -11.95 24.70 15.16
C LYS A 346 -12.32 25.07 13.73
N GLN A 347 -11.52 24.62 12.75
CA GLN A 347 -11.75 24.91 11.34
C GLN A 347 -12.97 24.15 10.79
N LEU A 348 -13.22 22.92 11.25
CA LEU A 348 -14.41 22.13 10.94
C LEU A 348 -15.69 22.81 11.47
N GLY A 349 -15.63 23.48 12.61
CA GLY A 349 -16.78 24.18 13.20
C GLY A 349 -17.90 23.20 13.55
N THR A 350 -18.92 23.11 12.70
CA THR A 350 -20.00 22.13 12.83
C THR A 350 -19.99 21.17 11.65
N GLY A 351 -19.93 19.86 11.92
CA GLY A 351 -19.82 18.83 10.89
C GLY A 351 -19.37 17.48 11.45
N LEU A 352 -18.84 16.63 10.57
CA LEU A 352 -18.41 15.27 10.90
C LEU A 352 -16.89 15.18 11.00
N TYR A 353 -16.39 14.61 12.09
CA TYR A 353 -15.02 14.11 12.16
C TYR A 353 -15.05 12.61 11.85
N ILE A 354 -14.53 12.22 10.69
CA ILE A 354 -14.52 10.83 10.20
C ILE A 354 -13.11 10.26 10.37
N SER A 355 -12.95 9.37 11.35
CA SER A 355 -11.67 8.72 11.64
C SER A 355 -11.32 7.67 10.59
N ASN A 356 -12.29 6.84 10.19
CA ASN A 356 -12.11 5.79 9.20
C ASN A 356 -13.32 5.68 8.29
N LEU A 357 -13.05 5.31 7.04
CA LEU A 357 -14.04 4.77 6.13
C LEU A 357 -13.83 3.26 6.02
N TRP A 358 -14.80 2.56 5.43
CA TRP A 358 -14.76 1.10 5.35
C TRP A 358 -15.64 0.55 4.24
N TYR A 359 -15.24 -0.59 3.66
CA TYR A 359 -15.92 -1.28 2.56
C TYR A 359 -16.24 -0.35 1.38
N LEU A 360 -15.22 0.35 0.89
CA LEU A 360 -15.38 1.17 -0.30
C LEU A 360 -15.47 0.31 -1.57
N ASN A 361 -16.23 0.78 -2.54
CA ASN A 361 -16.27 0.27 -3.89
C ASN A 361 -16.69 1.38 -4.87
N TYR A 362 -16.45 1.20 -6.17
CA TYR A 362 -16.98 2.09 -7.19
C TYR A 362 -18.49 1.86 -7.36
N SER A 363 -19.29 2.90 -7.16
CA SER A 363 -20.70 2.91 -7.59
C SER A 363 -20.83 3.35 -9.05
N ASP A 364 -19.92 4.19 -9.53
CA ASP A 364 -19.74 4.56 -10.93
C ASP A 364 -18.27 4.93 -11.16
N GLN A 365 -17.51 3.97 -11.70
CA GLN A 365 -16.05 4.09 -11.88
C GLN A 365 -15.67 5.23 -12.84
N PRO A 366 -16.22 5.35 -14.07
CA PRO A 366 -15.91 6.49 -14.97
C PRO A 366 -16.17 7.89 -14.41
N ALA A 367 -17.03 8.02 -13.39
CA ALA A 367 -17.28 9.28 -12.69
C ALA A 367 -16.48 9.41 -11.37
N ALA A 368 -15.57 8.49 -11.10
CA ALA A 368 -14.84 8.35 -9.84
C ALA A 368 -15.77 8.34 -8.60
N ARG A 369 -16.99 7.79 -8.73
CA ARG A 369 -17.96 7.72 -7.64
C ARG A 369 -17.71 6.50 -6.78
N LEU A 370 -17.54 6.76 -5.49
CA LEU A 370 -17.23 5.80 -4.46
C LEU A 370 -18.42 5.70 -3.51
N THR A 371 -18.80 4.47 -3.18
CA THR A 371 -19.70 4.20 -2.06
C THR A 371 -18.95 3.46 -0.97
N GLY A 372 -19.29 3.74 0.29
CA GLY A 372 -18.68 3.09 1.44
C GLY A 372 -19.43 3.45 2.71
N MET A 373 -18.86 3.12 3.86
CA MET A 373 -19.46 3.40 5.16
C MET A 373 -18.51 4.15 6.09
N THR A 374 -19.06 5.02 6.93
CA THR A 374 -18.34 5.55 8.09
C THR A 374 -18.22 4.47 9.16
N ARG A 375 -17.02 4.24 9.70
CA ARG A 375 -16.79 3.19 10.70
C ARG A 375 -15.71 3.60 11.70
N PHE A 376 -15.58 2.81 12.75
CA PHE A 376 -14.53 2.94 13.78
C PHE A 376 -14.43 4.34 14.37
N ALA A 377 -15.56 4.81 14.91
CA ALA A 377 -15.77 6.12 15.51
C ALA A 377 -15.75 7.30 14.52
N THR A 378 -16.97 7.71 14.15
CA THR A 378 -17.25 9.01 13.54
C THR A 378 -17.95 9.87 14.57
N PHE A 379 -17.60 11.15 14.61
CA PHE A 379 -18.11 12.07 15.62
C PHE A 379 -18.83 13.26 15.00
N TRP A 380 -19.93 13.64 15.63
CA TRP A 380 -20.55 14.95 15.43
C TRP A 380 -19.74 16.01 16.19
N VAL A 381 -19.31 17.02 15.45
CA VAL A 381 -18.59 18.19 15.97
C VAL A 381 -19.54 19.38 15.89
N GLU A 382 -19.59 20.17 16.95
CA GLU A 382 -20.38 21.40 16.99
C GLU A 382 -19.54 22.51 17.63
N ASN A 383 -19.45 23.66 16.95
CA ASN A 383 -18.64 24.81 17.36
C ASN A 383 -17.18 24.45 17.69
N GLY A 384 -16.62 23.49 16.95
CA GLY A 384 -15.24 23.03 17.10
C GLY A 384 -14.99 22.08 18.26
N GLU A 385 -16.04 21.48 18.81
CA GLU A 385 -15.93 20.47 19.88
C GLU A 385 -16.66 19.19 19.50
N ILE A 386 -16.04 18.04 19.76
CA ILE A 386 -16.70 16.74 19.62
C ILE A 386 -17.84 16.67 20.64
N LYS A 387 -19.08 16.49 20.15
CA LYS A 387 -20.28 16.41 20.99
C LYS A 387 -20.77 15.00 21.18
N ALA A 388 -20.80 14.18 20.14
CA ALA A 388 -21.40 12.85 20.20
C ALA A 388 -20.83 11.90 19.13
N PRO A 389 -20.86 10.58 19.36
CA PRO A 389 -20.68 9.61 18.29
C PRO A 389 -21.90 9.63 17.37
N VAL A 390 -21.70 9.28 16.10
CA VAL A 390 -22.81 9.10 15.14
C VAL A 390 -22.97 7.63 14.78
N ASN A 391 -24.16 7.27 14.29
CA ASN A 391 -24.38 5.95 13.70
C ASN A 391 -23.47 5.76 12.47
N THR A 392 -23.15 4.51 12.14
CA THR A 392 -22.55 4.20 10.85
C THR A 392 -23.51 4.63 9.75
N MET A 393 -23.02 5.48 8.85
CA MET A 393 -23.75 6.00 7.71
C MET A 393 -23.08 5.51 6.43
N ARG A 394 -23.88 5.26 5.40
CA ARG A 394 -23.38 5.04 4.05
C ARG A 394 -23.16 6.38 3.36
N PHE A 395 -22.11 6.47 2.55
CA PHE A 395 -21.89 7.61 1.66
C PHE A 395 -21.84 7.15 0.20
N ASP A 396 -22.12 8.08 -0.71
CA ASP A 396 -21.89 7.92 -2.16
C ASP A 396 -21.51 9.29 -2.75
N ASP A 397 -20.22 9.47 -3.03
CA ASP A 397 -19.68 10.74 -3.53
C ASP A 397 -18.53 10.50 -4.52
N SER A 398 -18.13 11.52 -5.27
CA SER A 398 -17.03 11.38 -6.24
C SER A 398 -15.71 11.93 -5.75
N VAL A 399 -14.59 11.36 -6.21
CA VAL A 399 -13.26 11.93 -5.96
C VAL A 399 -13.16 13.36 -6.52
N TYR A 400 -13.80 13.65 -7.64
CA TYR A 400 -13.91 15.01 -8.21
C TYR A 400 -14.67 16.00 -7.32
N SER A 401 -15.60 15.49 -6.50
CA SER A 401 -16.30 16.28 -5.49
C SER A 401 -15.39 16.44 -4.26
N LEU A 402 -15.01 15.33 -3.63
CA LEU A 402 -14.27 15.28 -2.36
C LEU A 402 -12.91 15.97 -2.42
N LEU A 403 -12.12 15.68 -3.46
CA LEU A 403 -10.76 16.23 -3.67
C LEU A 403 -10.73 17.35 -4.72
N GLY A 404 -11.88 17.72 -5.27
CA GLY A 404 -12.05 18.83 -6.19
C GLY A 404 -12.87 19.95 -5.56
N SER A 405 -14.10 20.11 -6.04
CA SER A 405 -14.93 21.29 -5.72
C SER A 405 -15.25 21.48 -4.23
N GLN A 406 -15.24 20.40 -3.43
CA GLN A 406 -15.59 20.46 -2.01
C GLN A 406 -14.37 20.54 -1.09
N LEU A 407 -13.15 20.35 -1.60
CA LEU A 407 -11.94 20.40 -0.77
C LEU A 407 -11.65 21.83 -0.31
N GLU A 408 -11.57 22.04 1.01
CA GLU A 408 -11.27 23.34 1.61
C GLU A 408 -9.81 23.46 2.02
N ALA A 409 -9.28 22.42 2.67
CA ALA A 409 -7.95 22.41 3.23
C ALA A 409 -7.43 20.98 3.38
N LEU A 410 -6.11 20.87 3.37
CA LEU A 410 -5.37 19.67 3.75
C LEU A 410 -4.55 20.00 5.00
N THR A 411 -4.30 18.99 5.83
CA THR A 411 -3.43 19.19 6.99
C THR A 411 -1.98 19.39 6.58
N ALA A 412 -1.23 20.16 7.38
CA ALA A 412 0.21 20.34 7.20
C ALA A 412 0.96 19.04 7.52
N GLU A 413 0.54 18.34 8.57
CA GLU A 413 1.05 17.04 8.94
C GLU A 413 0.50 15.95 8.01
N ARG A 414 1.37 14.99 7.69
CA ARG A 414 1.04 13.80 6.90
C ARG A 414 1.35 12.55 7.70
N GLU A 415 0.55 11.53 7.48
CA GLU A 415 0.71 10.23 8.08
C GLU A 415 1.22 9.22 7.06
N LEU A 416 2.29 8.51 7.41
CA LEU A 416 2.76 7.36 6.65
C LEU A 416 1.92 6.14 7.04
N LEU A 417 1.14 5.65 6.09
CA LEU A 417 0.25 4.51 6.22
C LEU A 417 0.86 3.37 5.41
N LEU A 418 1.45 2.41 6.12
CA LEU A 418 1.98 1.19 5.49
C LEU A 418 0.86 0.17 5.36
N SER A 419 0.84 -0.56 4.24
CA SER A 419 -0.10 -1.65 4.04
C SER A 419 -0.02 -2.66 5.18
N ALA A 420 -1.18 -2.95 5.77
CA ALA A 420 -1.36 -3.98 6.79
C ALA A 420 -1.63 -5.36 6.18
N SER A 421 -1.63 -5.48 4.84
CA SER A 421 -1.87 -6.75 4.15
C SER A 421 -0.76 -7.76 4.43
N THR A 422 -1.18 -9.00 4.68
CA THR A 422 -0.31 -10.15 4.95
C THR A 422 -0.67 -11.36 4.07
N TYR A 423 -1.49 -11.14 3.04
CA TYR A 423 -1.78 -12.18 2.03
C TYR A 423 -0.54 -12.45 1.20
N ASP A 424 -0.21 -13.74 1.05
CA ASP A 424 1.05 -14.27 0.49
C ASP A 424 2.29 -13.86 1.28
N GLN A 425 2.57 -12.56 1.40
CA GLN A 425 3.59 -11.98 2.27
C GLN A 425 3.19 -10.57 2.73
N ARG A 426 3.89 -10.03 3.74
CA ARG A 426 3.80 -8.60 4.07
C ARG A 426 4.18 -7.73 2.87
N GLN A 427 3.57 -6.54 2.81
CA GLN A 427 3.72 -5.62 1.68
C GLN A 427 4.55 -4.38 2.07
N THR A 428 5.31 -3.83 1.13
CA THR A 428 6.01 -2.55 1.29
C THR A 428 5.19 -1.35 0.84
N ALA A 429 4.00 -1.59 0.27
CA ALA A 429 3.16 -0.54 -0.28
C ALA A 429 2.78 0.48 0.81
N SER A 430 2.80 1.76 0.47
CA SER A 430 2.52 2.83 1.42
C SER A 430 1.79 4.02 0.82
N ASN A 431 1.04 4.72 1.66
CA ASN A 431 0.42 6.00 1.37
C ASN A 431 0.93 7.05 2.38
N LEU A 432 1.42 8.20 1.92
CA LEU A 432 1.77 9.35 2.78
C LEU A 432 0.72 10.45 2.60
N LEU A 433 -0.22 10.55 3.53
CA LEU A 433 -1.45 11.33 3.33
C LEU A 433 -1.68 12.38 4.43
N PRO A 434 -2.16 13.59 4.08
CA PRO A 434 -2.75 14.51 5.04
C PRO A 434 -4.17 14.07 5.42
N GLY A 435 -4.80 14.78 6.35
CA GLY A 435 -6.27 14.79 6.47
C GLY A 435 -6.89 15.84 5.54
N ALA A 436 -8.15 15.65 5.18
CA ALA A 436 -8.86 16.51 4.25
C ALA A 436 -10.11 17.11 4.89
N LEU A 437 -10.21 18.44 4.86
CA LEU A 437 -11.43 19.16 5.24
C LEU A 437 -12.25 19.45 3.99
N ILE A 438 -13.51 19.00 3.99
CA ILE A 438 -14.42 19.13 2.86
C ILE A 438 -15.71 19.84 3.28
N LYS A 439 -16.21 20.72 2.40
CA LYS A 439 -17.49 21.44 2.57
C LYS A 439 -18.67 20.49 2.67
N LYS A 440 -18.56 19.34 2.02
CA LYS A 440 -19.66 18.42 1.78
C LYS A 440 -19.16 16.99 1.58
N LEU A 441 -19.82 16.08 2.27
CA LEU A 441 -19.89 14.65 2.02
C LEU A 441 -21.37 14.25 1.95
N THR A 442 -21.73 13.49 0.92
CA THR A 442 -23.11 13.01 0.72
C THR A 442 -23.36 11.69 1.45
N LEU A 443 -24.15 11.72 2.52
CA LEU A 443 -24.61 10.53 3.25
C LEU A 443 -25.97 10.07 2.74
N THR A 444 -26.12 8.76 2.50
CA THR A 444 -27.28 8.20 1.79
C THR A 444 -28.15 7.27 2.63
N LEU A 445 -27.58 6.57 3.61
CA LEU A 445 -28.29 5.60 4.46
C LEU A 445 -27.75 5.59 5.88
#